data_AF-A0A9D7J954-F1
#
_entry.id   AF-A0A9D7J954-F1
#
_cell.length_a   1.000
_cell.length_b   1.000
_cell.length_c   1.000
_cell.angle_alpha   90.00
_cell.angle_beta   90.00
_cell.angle_gamma   90.00
#
_symmetry.space_group_name_H-M   'P 1'
#
loop_
_entity.id
_entity.type
_entity.pdbx_description
1 polymer ?
#
loop_
_entity_poly.entity_id
_entity_poly.type
_entity_poly.pdbx_seq_one_letter_code
_entity_poly.pdbx_strand_id
1 'polypeptide(L)'
;MRTQQQHRAIAYLAHSIRPDWDEPGILRVLDRIDPAVDLAAVAHAALTAAARRRDQTSPAIIAMTGDHWTPCIADRPSIAQRTWTPGHVSDREPLTAAEVAHYAAQARAARTRKEQP
;
A
#
# COMPACT_ATOMS: atom_id res chain seq x y z
N MET A 1 -7.42 14.81 3.16
CA MET A 1 -7.38 14.65 4.63
C MET A 1 -7.28 13.17 4.95
N ARG A 2 -6.26 12.73 5.69
CA ARG A 2 -6.13 11.32 6.10
C ARG A 2 -7.05 11.04 7.29
N THR A 3 -7.59 9.83 7.34
CA THR A 3 -8.43 9.38 8.46
C THR A 3 -7.59 8.68 9.51
N GLN A 4 -8.02 8.74 10.76
CA GLN A 4 -7.38 8.00 11.86
C GLN A 4 -7.33 6.49 11.58
N GLN A 5 -8.33 5.95 10.88
CA GLN A 5 -8.35 4.54 10.49
C GLN A 5 -7.21 4.18 9.52
N GLN A 6 -6.88 5.06 8.58
CA GLN A 6 -5.77 4.85 7.64
C GLN A 6 -4.43 4.81 8.38
N HIS A 7 -4.19 5.72 9.33
CA HIS A 7 -2.96 5.70 10.12
C HIS A 7 -2.86 4.45 11.01
N ARG A 8 -3.96 4.01 11.63
CA ARG A 8 -3.98 2.76 12.42
C ARG A 8 -3.62 1.54 11.56
N ALA A 9 -4.18 1.44 10.36
CA ALA A 9 -3.85 0.36 9.44
C ALA A 9 -2.35 0.35 9.06
N ILE A 10 -1.77 1.52 8.78
CA ILE A 10 -0.32 1.63 8.49
C ILE A 10 0.51 1.27 9.72
N ALA A 11 0.14 1.77 10.91
CA ALA A 11 0.84 1.50 12.15
C ALA A 11 0.87 0.00 12.48
N TYR A 12 -0.28 -0.68 12.35
CA TYR A 12 -0.39 -2.13 12.52
C TYR A 12 0.54 -2.91 11.56
N LEU A 13 0.56 -2.55 10.28
CA LEU A 13 1.42 -3.21 9.29
C LEU A 13 2.91 -2.95 9.56
N ALA A 14 3.27 -1.72 9.92
CA ALA A 14 4.65 -1.37 10.26
C ALA A 14 5.12 -2.10 11.53
N HIS A 15 4.28 -2.18 12.56
CA HIS A 15 4.55 -2.97 13.77
C HIS A 15 4.72 -4.47 13.46
N SER A 16 3.90 -5.01 12.56
CA SER A 16 4.02 -6.41 12.13
C SER A 16 5.35 -6.72 11.44
N ILE A 17 5.90 -5.76 10.68
CA ILE A 17 7.24 -5.88 10.08
C ILE A 17 8.34 -5.71 11.14
N ARG A 18 8.07 -4.84 12.12
CA ARG A 18 9.05 -4.40 13.11
C ARG A 18 8.46 -4.37 14.53
N PRO A 19 8.42 -5.54 15.20
CA PRO A 19 7.73 -5.66 16.49
C PRO A 19 8.39 -4.89 17.65
N ASP A 20 9.66 -4.49 17.50
CA ASP A 20 10.37 -3.63 18.47
C ASP A 20 9.83 -2.20 18.48
N TRP A 21 9.15 -1.75 17.43
CA TRP A 21 8.47 -0.46 17.41
C TRP A 21 7.04 -0.62 17.91
N ASP A 22 6.63 0.14 18.93
CA ASP A 22 5.28 0.06 19.44
C ASP A 22 4.27 0.72 18.49
N GLU A 23 3.11 0.07 18.28
CA GLU A 23 2.06 0.58 17.40
C GLU A 23 1.55 1.99 17.79
N PRO A 24 1.33 2.32 19.09
CA PRO A 24 0.95 3.68 19.50
C PRO A 24 2.01 4.74 19.16
N GLY A 25 3.29 4.40 19.27
CA GLY A 25 4.43 5.24 18.91
C GLY A 25 4.45 5.53 17.42
N ILE A 26 4.24 4.51 16.59
CA ILE A 26 4.13 4.67 15.13
C ILE A 26 2.93 5.57 14.79
N LEU A 27 1.76 5.33 15.36
CA LEU A 27 0.57 6.14 15.13
C LEU A 27 0.80 7.62 15.45
N ARG A 28 1.46 7.93 16.59
CA ARG A 28 1.82 9.30 16.97
C ARG A 28 2.77 9.97 15.97
N VAL A 29 3.67 9.20 15.35
CA VAL A 29 4.56 9.73 14.31
C VAL A 29 3.77 10.04 13.04
N LEU A 30 2.87 9.14 12.62
CA LEU A 30 2.03 9.34 11.43
C LEU A 30 1.10 10.55 11.56
N ASP A 31 0.55 10.79 12.76
CA ASP A 31 -0.31 11.95 13.03
C ASP A 31 0.42 13.30 12.92
N ARG A 32 1.76 13.31 12.97
CA ARG A 32 2.57 14.53 12.83
C ARG A 32 3.05 14.79 11.40
N ILE A 33 2.89 13.83 10.50
CA ILE A 33 3.28 14.00 9.10
C ILE A 33 2.30 14.97 8.44
N ASP A 34 2.85 15.97 7.76
CA ASP A 34 2.09 17.01 7.05
C ASP A 34 0.89 16.40 6.29
N PRO A 35 -0.35 16.82 6.56
CA PRO A 35 -1.55 16.31 5.90
C PRO A 35 -1.56 16.43 4.37
N ALA A 36 -0.74 17.31 3.79
CA ALA A 36 -0.58 17.49 2.35
C ALA A 36 0.18 16.32 1.68
N VAL A 37 0.97 15.55 2.43
CA VAL A 37 1.68 14.39 1.89
C VAL A 37 0.66 13.29 1.52
N ASP A 38 0.84 12.65 0.38
CA ASP A 38 -0.11 11.62 -0.05
C ASP A 38 -0.07 10.37 0.85
N LEU A 39 -1.21 9.71 1.01
CA LEU A 39 -1.31 8.50 1.84
C LEU A 39 -0.39 7.38 1.36
N ALA A 40 -0.23 7.20 0.04
CA ALA A 40 0.65 6.16 -0.49
C ALA A 40 2.11 6.45 -0.17
N ALA A 41 2.53 7.71 -0.22
CA ALA A 41 3.87 8.13 0.18
C ALA A 41 4.15 7.84 1.66
N VAL A 42 3.19 8.14 2.54
CA VAL A 42 3.28 7.83 3.98
C VAL A 42 3.36 6.32 4.23
N ALA A 43 2.51 5.54 3.58
CA ALA A 43 2.54 4.08 3.69
C ALA A 43 3.87 3.50 3.20
N HIS A 44 4.37 3.97 2.05
CA HIS A 44 5.67 3.56 1.53
C HIS A 44 6.79 3.87 2.52
N ALA A 45 6.83 5.10 3.05
CA ALA A 45 7.84 5.54 3.99
C ALA A 45 7.85 4.69 5.27
N ALA A 46 6.69 4.47 5.87
CA ALA A 46 6.55 3.69 7.10
C ALA A 46 6.99 2.23 6.91
N LEU A 47 6.49 1.56 5.88
CA LEU A 47 6.81 0.15 5.62
C LEU A 47 8.27 -0.04 5.20
N THR A 48 8.81 0.89 4.40
CA THR A 48 10.21 0.84 3.98
C THR A 48 11.16 1.10 5.15
N ALA A 49 10.84 2.06 6.03
CA ALA A 49 11.61 2.32 7.23
C ALA A 49 11.60 1.11 8.17
N ALA A 50 10.44 0.53 8.43
CA ALA A 50 10.29 -0.67 9.26
C ALA A 50 11.11 -1.85 8.71
N ALA A 51 11.10 -2.06 7.39
CA ALA A 51 11.80 -3.18 6.76
C ALA A 51 13.33 -2.98 6.69
N ARG A 52 13.80 -1.77 6.36
CA ARG A 52 15.18 -1.53 5.92
C ARG A 52 16.04 -0.75 6.92
N ARG A 53 15.48 0.13 7.74
CA ARG A 53 16.24 1.00 8.68
C ARG A 53 16.57 0.29 9.98
N ARG A 54 17.29 -0.83 9.90
CA ARG A 54 17.69 -1.66 11.06
C ARG A 54 18.64 -0.93 12.01
N ASP A 55 19.24 0.17 11.56
CA ASP A 55 20.10 1.07 12.33
C ASP A 55 19.35 1.92 13.37
N GLN A 56 18.03 2.05 13.26
CA GLN A 56 17.21 2.92 14.11
C GLN A 56 16.31 2.12 15.03
N THR A 57 16.28 2.38 16.33
CA THR A 57 15.39 1.68 17.28
C THR A 57 14.04 2.37 17.51
N SER A 58 13.85 3.56 16.93
CA SER A 58 12.66 4.39 17.15
C SER A 58 11.87 4.60 15.84
N PRO A 59 10.52 4.57 15.88
CA PRO A 59 9.67 4.86 14.73
C PRO A 59 9.74 6.33 14.30
N ALA A 60 10.36 7.22 15.08
CA ALA A 60 10.53 8.63 14.74
C ALA A 60 11.24 8.84 13.40
N ILE A 61 12.07 7.88 12.96
CA ILE A 61 12.75 7.93 11.66
C ILE A 61 11.77 8.05 10.49
N ILE A 62 10.53 7.55 10.62
CA ILE A 62 9.50 7.63 9.57
C ILE A 62 9.21 9.08 9.20
N ALA A 63 9.19 9.99 10.17
CA ALA A 63 8.92 11.42 9.91
C ALA A 63 10.16 12.19 9.46
N MET A 64 11.35 11.58 9.51
CA MET A 64 12.59 12.19 9.05
C MET A 64 12.75 11.99 7.55
N THR A 65 13.43 12.92 6.89
CA THR A 65 13.81 12.75 5.48
C THR A 65 14.79 11.58 5.33
N GLY A 66 14.76 10.92 4.17
CA GLY A 66 15.71 9.86 3.81
C GLY A 66 15.18 8.90 2.77
N ASP A 67 15.99 7.91 2.39
CA ASP A 67 15.74 7.00 1.26
C ASP A 67 14.44 6.20 1.36
N HIS A 68 13.88 6.05 2.55
CA HIS A 68 12.61 5.37 2.75
C HIS A 68 11.42 6.19 2.20
N TRP A 69 11.57 7.50 2.00
CA TRP A 69 10.59 8.35 1.31
C TRP A 69 10.68 8.26 -0.20
N THR A 70 11.86 7.94 -0.74
CA THR A 70 12.06 7.79 -2.18
C THR A 70 11.41 6.49 -2.62
N PRO A 71 10.38 6.52 -3.49
CA PRO A 71 9.81 5.30 -4.04
C PRO A 71 10.95 4.50 -4.66
N CYS A 72 11.08 3.25 -4.27
CA CYS A 72 11.93 2.35 -5.03
C CYS A 72 11.24 2.17 -6.38
N ILE A 73 11.59 3.02 -7.35
CA ILE A 73 11.52 2.67 -8.76
C ILE A 73 12.57 1.57 -8.89
N ALA A 74 12.24 0.38 -8.39
CA ALA A 74 12.93 -0.81 -8.80
C ALA A 74 12.88 -0.73 -10.31
N ASP A 75 14.06 -0.64 -10.93
CA ASP A 75 14.27 -0.84 -12.34
C ASP A 75 13.28 -1.93 -12.74
N ARG A 76 12.21 -1.56 -13.45
CA ARG A 76 11.13 -2.51 -13.69
C ARG A 76 11.84 -3.72 -14.31
N PRO A 77 11.86 -4.91 -13.69
CA PRO A 77 12.01 -6.08 -14.52
C PRO A 77 10.86 -5.92 -15.50
N SER A 78 11.18 -5.70 -16.76
CA SER A 78 10.17 -5.53 -17.79
C SER A 78 9.17 -6.66 -17.57
N ILE A 79 7.88 -6.40 -17.70
CA ILE A 79 6.89 -7.49 -17.65
C ILE A 79 7.26 -8.59 -18.68
N ALA A 80 8.08 -8.25 -19.68
CA ALA A 80 8.74 -9.18 -20.61
C ALA A 80 9.74 -10.18 -20.00
N GLN A 81 10.21 -10.05 -18.74
CA GLN A 81 11.07 -11.05 -18.08
C GLN A 81 10.32 -11.98 -17.12
N ARG A 82 9.05 -11.71 -16.82
CA ARG A 82 8.17 -12.77 -16.36
C ARG A 82 7.63 -13.44 -17.62
N THR A 83 8.32 -14.45 -18.10
CA THR A 83 7.68 -15.48 -18.90
C THR A 83 6.57 -16.07 -18.04
N TRP A 84 5.38 -15.46 -18.17
CA TRP A 84 4.13 -16.13 -17.90
C TRP A 84 4.19 -17.44 -18.67
N THR A 85 4.46 -18.53 -17.96
CA THR A 85 4.38 -19.87 -18.50
C THR A 85 2.90 -20.25 -18.38
N PRO A 86 2.19 -20.49 -19.49
CA PRO A 86 0.85 -21.05 -19.43
C PRO A 86 0.98 -22.45 -18.82
N GLY A 87 0.74 -22.56 -17.51
CA GLY A 87 0.94 -23.79 -16.76
C GLY A 87 0.81 -23.64 -15.24
N HIS A 88 1.08 -22.46 -14.66
CA HIS A 88 0.81 -22.24 -13.24
C HIS A 88 -0.64 -21.79 -13.05
N VAL A 89 -1.52 -22.78 -12.94
CA VAL A 89 -2.89 -22.60 -12.43
C VAL A 89 -2.73 -22.08 -11.00
N SER A 90 -3.15 -20.84 -10.75
CA SER A 90 -3.60 -20.47 -9.41
C SER A 90 -4.90 -21.25 -9.23
N ASP A 91 -5.06 -22.01 -8.14
CA ASP A 91 -6.25 -22.84 -7.83
C ASP A 91 -7.56 -22.05 -7.66
N ARG A 92 -7.68 -20.91 -8.32
CA ARG A 92 -8.89 -20.13 -8.44
C ARG A 92 -9.66 -20.69 -9.63
N GLU A 93 -10.78 -21.34 -9.35
CA GLU A 93 -11.76 -21.72 -10.35
C GLU A 93 -12.01 -20.53 -11.29
N PRO A 94 -11.98 -20.73 -12.63
CA PRO A 94 -12.21 -19.64 -13.56
C PRO A 94 -13.56 -19.00 -13.28
N LEU A 95 -13.60 -17.65 -13.27
CA LEU A 95 -14.84 -16.90 -13.12
C LEU A 95 -15.86 -17.41 -14.13
N THR A 96 -17.03 -17.76 -13.63
CA THR A 96 -18.16 -18.16 -14.47
C THR A 96 -18.56 -17.00 -15.38
N ALA A 97 -19.22 -17.33 -16.50
CA ALA A 97 -19.75 -16.31 -17.41
C ALA A 97 -20.71 -15.33 -16.69
N ALA A 98 -21.41 -15.81 -15.65
CA ALA A 98 -22.28 -15.00 -14.81
C ALA A 98 -21.50 -13.96 -13.99
N GLU A 99 -20.36 -14.33 -13.40
CA GLU A 99 -19.51 -13.42 -12.63
C GLU A 99 -18.84 -12.38 -13.54
N VAL A 100 -18.37 -12.80 -14.71
CA VAL A 100 -17.82 -11.88 -15.72
C VAL A 100 -18.86 -10.86 -16.16
N ALA A 101 -20.09 -11.30 -16.42
CA ALA A 101 -21.20 -10.41 -16.76
C ALA A 101 -21.56 -9.47 -15.60
N HIS A 102 -21.54 -9.97 -14.36
CA HIS A 102 -21.81 -9.19 -13.16
C HIS A 102 -20.79 -8.07 -12.96
N TYR A 103 -19.49 -8.36 -13.04
CA TYR A 103 -18.45 -7.33 -12.94
C TYR A 103 -18.49 -6.33 -14.09
N ALA A 104 -18.76 -6.79 -15.32
CA ALA A 104 -18.93 -5.91 -16.47
C ALA A 104 -20.13 -4.96 -16.31
N ALA A 105 -21.25 -5.45 -15.76
CA ALA A 105 -22.42 -4.64 -15.47
C ALA A 105 -22.14 -3.59 -14.38
N GLN A 106 -21.45 -3.97 -13.29
CA GLN A 106 -21.04 -3.03 -12.25
C GLN A 106 -20.13 -1.91 -12.80
N ALA A 107 -19.15 -2.28 -13.63
CA ALA A 107 -18.24 -1.32 -14.24
C ALA A 107 -18.95 -0.34 -15.18
N ARG A 108 -19.96 -0.79 -15.92
CA ARG A 108 -20.80 0.07 -16.78
C ARG A 108 -21.68 1.00 -15.94
N ALA A 109 -22.33 0.50 -14.91
CA ALA A 109 -23.17 1.30 -14.01
C ALA A 109 -22.37 2.37 -13.25
N ALA A 110 -21.12 2.07 -12.86
CA ALA A 110 -20.23 3.03 -12.23
C ALA A 110 -19.79 4.17 -13.17
N ARG A 111 -19.73 3.92 -14.48
CA ARG A 111 -19.42 4.95 -15.49
C ARG A 111 -20.62 5.85 -15.76
N THR A 112 -21.81 5.28 -15.96
CA THR A 112 -23.03 6.05 -16.21
C THR A 112 -23.41 6.95 -15.02
N ARG A 113 -23.11 6.52 -13.78
CA ARG A 113 -23.34 7.34 -12.58
C ARG A 113 -22.41 8.55 -12.46
N LYS A 114 -21.25 8.54 -13.13
CA LYS A 114 -20.31 9.68 -13.17
C LYS A 114 -20.66 10.70 -14.25
N GLU A 115 -21.59 10.39 -15.15
CA GLU A 115 -21.95 11.22 -16.31
C GLU A 115 -23.33 11.90 -16.18
N GLN A 116 -24.05 11.70 -15.07
CA GLN A 116 -25.26 12.46 -14.77
C GLN A 116 -24.92 13.65 -13.85
N PRO A 117 -25.20 14.91 -14.27
CA PRO A 117 -24.92 16.13 -13.51
C PRO A 117 -25.82 16.30 -12.28
#